data_AF-A0A521GQJ6-F1
#
_entry.id   AF-A0A521GQJ6-F1
#
_cell.length_a   1.000
_cell.length_b   1.000
_cell.length_c   1.000
_cell.angle_alpha   90.00
_cell.angle_beta   90.00
_cell.angle_gamma   90.00
#
_symmetry.space_group_name_H-M   'P 1'
#
loop_
_entity.id
_entity.type
_entity.pdbx_description
1 polymer ?
#
loop_
_entity_poly.entity_id
_entity_poly.type
_entity_poly.pdbx_seq_one_letter_code
_entity_poly.pdbx_strand_id
1 'polypeptide(L)'
;MTEFSRYILPIEHVRQPEGTEWCFAACVASATGRNTDDLPVINQALVDGFISDETGAASPPWEPTEVAGARLETVFGYEDQDPEVAYSTVKDGLARGDRIALLHKKTADPESGMHWVLVADCKLMDPLKGQTEDLLDAVLREMIARSNDGVFVVTIQG
;
A
#
# COMPACT_ATOMS: atom_id res chain seq x y z
N MET A 1 27.00 7.43 17.89
CA MET A 1 26.39 6.38 17.06
C MET A 1 25.28 5.78 17.88
N THR A 2 24.03 6.17 17.65
CA THR A 2 22.87 5.59 18.33
C THR A 2 22.23 4.61 17.37
N GLU A 3 22.35 3.31 17.68
CA GLU A 3 21.62 2.24 17.02
C GLU A 3 20.12 2.47 17.22
N PHE A 4 19.42 2.84 16.15
CA PHE A 4 17.97 2.70 16.08
C PHE A 4 17.67 1.28 15.59
N SER A 5 17.89 0.28 16.43
CA SER A 5 17.22 -1.01 16.24
C SER A 5 15.81 -0.88 16.80
N ARG A 6 14.92 -0.22 16.03
CA ARG A 6 13.50 -0.50 16.18
C ARG A 6 13.35 -1.95 15.71
N TYR A 7 12.79 -2.81 16.55
CA TYR A 7 12.36 -4.14 16.14
C TYR A 7 11.30 -3.98 15.05
N ILE A 8 11.73 -3.88 13.79
CA ILE A 8 10.83 -4.01 12.66
C ILE A 8 10.50 -5.49 12.62
N LEU A 9 9.28 -5.84 13.08
CA LEU A 9 8.76 -7.19 12.92
C LEU A 9 8.93 -7.59 11.45
N PRO A 10 9.41 -8.81 11.15
CA PRO A 10 9.53 -9.27 9.78
C PRO A 10 8.17 -9.11 9.10
N ILE A 11 8.15 -8.38 7.99
CA ILE A 11 6.93 -8.13 7.24
C ILE A 11 6.61 -9.40 6.46
N GLU A 12 5.53 -10.07 6.86
CA GLU A 12 4.99 -11.22 6.13
C GLU A 12 4.14 -10.74 4.96
N HIS A 13 4.34 -11.34 3.80
CA HIS A 13 3.52 -11.04 2.64
C HIS A 13 2.19 -11.78 2.72
N VAL A 14 1.10 -11.02 2.81
CA VAL A 14 -0.27 -11.53 2.73
C VAL A 14 -0.79 -11.40 1.29
N ARG A 15 -1.19 -12.53 0.70
CA ARG A 15 -1.76 -12.58 -0.64
C ARG A 15 -3.27 -12.31 -0.57
N GLN A 16 -3.80 -11.50 -1.49
CA GLN A 16 -5.25 -11.35 -1.62
C GLN A 16 -5.88 -12.64 -2.18
N PRO A 17 -7.13 -12.99 -1.80
CA PRO A 17 -7.86 -14.08 -2.41
C PRO A 17 -8.12 -13.82 -3.91
N GLU A 18 -8.04 -14.87 -4.71
CA GLU A 18 -8.33 -14.79 -6.15
C GLU A 18 -9.78 -14.33 -6.39
N GLY A 19 -9.97 -13.39 -7.33
CA GLY A 19 -11.28 -12.85 -7.68
C GLY A 19 -11.85 -11.79 -6.72
N THR A 20 -11.03 -11.26 -5.80
CA THR A 20 -11.40 -10.17 -4.89
C THR A 20 -10.64 -8.88 -5.20
N GLU A 21 -11.19 -7.74 -4.78
CA GLU A 21 -10.53 -6.43 -4.86
C GLU A 21 -9.78 -6.07 -3.56
N TRP A 22 -9.38 -7.08 -2.77
CA TRP A 22 -8.89 -6.92 -1.40
C TRP A 22 -7.39 -6.56 -1.32
N CYS A 23 -6.83 -5.98 -2.37
CA CYS A 23 -5.39 -5.69 -2.46
C CYS A 23 -4.96 -4.70 -1.37
N PHE A 24 -5.80 -3.72 -1.03
CA PHE A 24 -5.52 -2.80 0.07
C PHE A 24 -5.61 -3.48 1.44
N ALA A 25 -6.62 -4.32 1.67
CA ALA A 25 -6.74 -5.10 2.91
C ALA A 25 -5.51 -5.99 3.13
N ALA A 26 -4.98 -6.59 2.06
CA ALA A 26 -3.77 -7.38 2.10
C ALA A 26 -2.50 -6.55 2.37
N CYS A 27 -2.43 -5.31 1.86
CA CYS A 27 -1.39 -4.36 2.24
C CYS A 27 -1.45 -4.04 3.75
N VAL A 28 -2.64 -3.75 4.29
CA VAL A 28 -2.84 -3.48 5.73
C VAL A 28 -2.46 -4.70 6.57
N ALA A 29 -2.87 -5.90 6.17
CA ALA A 29 -2.53 -7.14 6.87
C ALA A 29 -1.00 -7.35 6.93
N SER A 30 -0.34 -7.30 5.78
CA SER A 30 1.11 -7.43 5.67
C SER A 30 1.82 -6.36 6.50
N ALA A 31 1.34 -5.12 6.42
CA ALA A 31 1.88 -3.98 7.13
C ALA A 31 1.53 -3.96 8.63
N THR A 32 0.77 -4.91 9.16
CA THR A 32 0.47 -5.02 10.60
C THR A 32 0.90 -6.37 11.20
N GLY A 33 1.57 -7.22 10.41
CA GLY A 33 1.97 -8.57 10.86
C GLY A 33 0.79 -9.51 11.06
N ARG A 34 -0.33 -9.24 10.39
CA ARG A 34 -1.50 -10.12 10.31
C ARG A 34 -1.33 -11.11 9.15
N ASN A 35 -2.18 -12.13 9.10
CA ASN A 35 -2.12 -13.18 8.08
C ASN A 35 -3.36 -13.19 7.18
N THR A 36 -3.41 -14.12 6.24
CA THR A 36 -4.52 -14.26 5.28
C THR A 36 -5.87 -14.51 5.96
N ASP A 37 -5.91 -15.18 7.12
CA ASP A 37 -7.14 -15.48 7.84
C ASP A 37 -7.76 -14.21 8.46
N ASP A 38 -6.98 -13.16 8.65
CA ASP A 38 -7.45 -11.86 9.14
C ASP A 38 -8.11 -11.00 8.05
N LEU A 39 -7.93 -11.33 6.75
CA LEU A 39 -8.39 -10.49 5.64
C LEU A 39 -9.89 -10.18 5.66
N PRO A 40 -10.81 -11.12 5.95
CA PRO A 40 -12.22 -10.80 6.03
C PRO A 40 -12.55 -9.74 7.09
N VAL A 41 -11.86 -9.80 8.24
CA VAL A 41 -12.06 -8.83 9.34
C VAL A 41 -11.49 -7.46 8.97
N ILE A 42 -10.32 -7.42 8.36
CA ILE A 42 -9.69 -6.18 7.90
C ILE A 42 -10.52 -5.54 6.79
N ASN A 43 -10.95 -6.31 5.80
CA ASN A 43 -11.79 -5.81 4.71
C ASN A 43 -13.11 -5.25 5.24
N GLN A 44 -13.79 -5.97 6.15
CA GLN A 44 -15.01 -5.44 6.76
C GLN A 44 -14.76 -4.13 7.53
N ALA A 45 -13.66 -4.03 8.27
CA ALA A 45 -13.31 -2.79 8.97
C ALA A 45 -13.01 -1.62 8.02
N LEU A 46 -12.43 -1.89 6.84
CA LEU A 46 -12.23 -0.90 5.78
C LEU A 46 -13.57 -0.45 5.16
N VAL A 47 -14.51 -1.36 4.98
CA VAL A 47 -15.88 -1.06 4.51
C VAL A 47 -16.63 -0.22 5.53
N ASP A 48 -16.61 -0.61 6.80
CA ASP A 48 -17.26 0.12 7.89
C ASP A 48 -16.65 1.52 8.10
N GLY A 49 -15.35 1.65 7.78
CA GLY A 49 -14.61 2.92 7.78
C GLY A 49 -14.80 3.77 6.51
N PHE A 50 -15.65 3.35 5.56
CA PHE A 50 -15.86 4.02 4.27
C PHE A 50 -14.57 4.20 3.44
N ILE A 51 -13.59 3.30 3.62
CA ILE A 51 -12.31 3.31 2.88
C ILE A 51 -12.39 2.38 1.67
N SER A 52 -13.09 1.25 1.81
CA SER A 52 -13.38 0.29 0.74
C SER A 52 -14.88 0.17 0.48
N ASP A 53 -15.26 -0.22 -0.73
CA ASP A 53 -16.62 -0.68 -1.01
C ASP A 53 -16.84 -2.15 -0.63
N GLU A 54 -18.06 -2.66 -0.80
CA GLU A 54 -18.42 -4.05 -0.47
C GLU A 54 -17.63 -5.11 -1.27
N THR A 55 -17.04 -4.74 -2.41
CA THR A 55 -16.17 -5.62 -3.20
C THR A 55 -14.73 -5.63 -2.70
N GLY A 56 -14.38 -4.64 -1.88
CA GLY A 56 -13.06 -4.39 -1.29
C GLY A 56 -12.25 -3.33 -2.02
N ALA A 57 -12.78 -2.76 -3.11
CA ALA A 57 -12.09 -1.72 -3.87
C ALA A 57 -11.91 -0.48 -3.00
N ALA A 58 -10.66 -0.15 -2.67
CA ALA A 58 -10.30 0.98 -1.81
C ALA A 58 -9.93 2.20 -2.66
N SER A 59 -10.50 3.36 -2.32
CA SER A 59 -10.23 4.64 -3.00
C SER A 59 -9.93 5.77 -1.98
N PRO A 60 -8.81 6.49 -2.13
CA PRO A 60 -8.51 7.70 -1.35
C PRO A 60 -9.42 8.86 -1.79
N PRO A 61 -9.77 9.83 -0.90
CA PRO A 61 -8.97 10.42 0.16
C PRO A 61 -9.68 10.40 1.54
N TRP A 62 -9.30 9.45 2.39
CA TRP A 62 -9.76 9.38 3.77
C TRP A 62 -9.00 10.36 4.69
N GLU A 63 -9.69 10.89 5.70
CA GLU A 63 -9.04 11.50 6.85
C GLU A 63 -8.19 10.44 7.59
N PRO A 64 -7.17 10.84 8.37
CA PRO A 64 -6.42 9.90 9.20
C PRO A 64 -7.37 9.02 10.02
N THR A 65 -7.35 7.71 9.76
CA THR A 65 -8.35 6.76 10.28
C THR A 65 -7.65 5.54 10.86
N GLU A 66 -8.21 4.99 11.94
CA GLU A 66 -7.74 3.73 12.53
C GLU A 66 -8.59 2.56 12.03
N VAL A 67 -7.95 1.55 11.44
CA VAL A 67 -8.61 0.35 10.93
C VAL A 67 -7.82 -0.89 11.35
N ALA A 68 -8.50 -1.83 12.00
CA ALA A 68 -7.91 -3.11 12.42
C ALA A 68 -6.58 -2.96 13.21
N GLY A 69 -6.45 -1.89 13.99
CA GLY A 69 -5.24 -1.57 14.77
C GLY A 69 -4.13 -0.90 13.95
N ALA A 70 -4.37 -0.60 12.68
CA ALA A 70 -3.49 0.21 11.84
C ALA A 70 -3.99 1.65 11.79
N ARG A 71 -3.09 2.63 11.93
CA ARG A 71 -3.36 4.01 11.54
C ARG A 71 -3.05 4.19 10.06
N LEU A 72 -4.05 4.60 9.30
CA LEU A 72 -3.98 4.88 7.86
C LEU A 72 -3.95 6.38 7.65
N GLU A 73 -2.92 6.86 6.96
CA GLU A 73 -2.75 8.29 6.68
C GLU A 73 -2.35 8.48 5.22
N THR A 74 -3.20 9.19 4.46
CA THR A 74 -2.85 9.59 3.10
C THR A 74 -1.82 10.71 3.20
N VAL A 75 -0.59 10.42 2.77
CA VAL A 75 0.50 11.40 2.82
C VAL A 75 0.70 12.09 1.48
N PHE A 76 0.18 11.51 0.40
CA PHE A 76 0.17 12.11 -0.93
C PHE A 76 -0.95 11.52 -1.79
N GLY A 77 -1.71 12.37 -2.45
CA GLY A 77 -2.67 11.99 -3.47
C GLY A 77 -2.40 12.77 -4.74
N TYR A 78 -2.06 12.06 -5.81
CA TYR A 78 -1.89 12.63 -7.13
C TYR A 78 -3.04 12.18 -7.98
N GLU A 79 -3.81 13.15 -8.42
CA GLU A 79 -4.45 13.20 -9.73
C GLU A 79 -3.81 14.44 -10.39
N ASP A 80 -3.14 14.29 -11.54
CA ASP A 80 -2.51 15.37 -12.34
C ASP A 80 -1.29 16.18 -11.81
N GLN A 81 -0.43 15.68 -10.90
CA GLN A 81 0.73 16.43 -10.34
C GLN A 81 2.12 16.03 -10.92
N ASP A 82 3.24 16.15 -10.17
CA ASP A 82 4.58 15.71 -10.62
C ASP A 82 4.97 14.35 -10.00
N PRO A 83 5.24 13.30 -10.81
CA PRO A 83 5.67 11.97 -10.32
C PRO A 83 6.90 11.99 -9.41
N GLU A 84 7.82 12.94 -9.58
CA GLU A 84 9.01 13.04 -8.74
C GLU A 84 8.68 13.42 -7.29
N VAL A 85 7.59 14.16 -7.07
CA VAL A 85 7.12 14.51 -5.72
C VAL A 85 6.57 13.28 -5.00
N ALA A 86 5.77 12.47 -5.69
CA ALA A 86 5.25 11.21 -5.16
C ALA A 86 6.41 10.29 -4.76
N TYR A 87 7.39 10.16 -5.65
CA TYR A 87 8.59 9.39 -5.43
C TYR A 87 9.40 9.86 -4.21
N SER A 88 9.63 11.17 -4.08
CA SER A 88 10.32 11.73 -2.90
C SER A 88 9.54 11.43 -1.62
N THR A 89 8.21 11.59 -1.64
CA THR A 89 7.36 11.32 -0.48
C THR A 89 7.45 9.87 -0.02
N VAL A 90 7.44 8.93 -0.96
CA VAL A 90 7.60 7.50 -0.66
C VAL A 90 8.98 7.25 -0.05
N LYS A 91 10.05 7.77 -0.63
CA LYS A 91 11.40 7.58 -0.10
C LYS A 91 11.59 8.16 1.29
N ASP A 92 11.04 9.34 1.54
CA ASP A 92 11.11 9.97 2.85
C ASP A 92 10.36 9.15 3.91
N GLY A 93 9.22 8.55 3.55
CA GLY A 93 8.50 7.62 4.42
C GLY A 93 9.31 6.35 4.71
N LEU A 94 9.84 5.69 3.67
CA LEU A 94 10.66 4.49 3.84
C LEU A 94 11.90 4.78 4.70
N ALA A 95 12.53 5.94 4.54
CA ALA A 95 13.68 6.36 5.35
C ALA A 95 13.34 6.54 6.84
N ARG A 96 12.07 6.80 7.18
CA ARG A 96 11.56 6.83 8.57
C ARG A 96 11.16 5.45 9.09
N GLY A 97 11.19 4.43 8.24
CA GLY A 97 10.69 3.08 8.55
C GLY A 97 9.16 2.97 8.42
N ASP A 98 8.51 3.88 7.69
CA ASP A 98 7.09 3.79 7.39
C ASP A 98 6.82 2.63 6.42
N ARG A 99 5.65 2.00 6.56
CA ARG A 99 5.13 0.99 5.62
C ARG A 99 4.16 1.70 4.68
N ILE A 100 4.36 1.57 3.38
CA ILE A 100 3.70 2.45 2.41
C ILE A 100 2.89 1.62 1.42
N ALA A 101 1.57 1.80 1.39
CA ALA A 101 0.74 1.30 0.32
C ALA A 101 0.69 2.32 -0.82
N LEU A 102 0.94 1.85 -2.05
CA LEU A 102 0.86 2.65 -3.27
C LEU A 102 -0.30 2.14 -4.12
N LEU A 103 -1.21 3.05 -4.44
CA LEU A 103 -2.24 2.81 -5.45
C LEU A 103 -1.68 3.21 -6.81
N HIS A 104 -1.75 2.29 -7.77
CA HIS A 104 -1.29 2.53 -9.13
C HIS A 104 -2.16 1.79 -10.15
N LYS A 105 -2.08 2.16 -11.42
CA LYS A 105 -2.75 1.40 -12.49
C LYS A 105 -1.95 0.14 -12.81
N LYS A 106 -2.64 -0.99 -12.94
CA LYS A 106 -2.03 -2.32 -13.07
C LYS A 106 -1.22 -2.49 -14.35
N THR A 107 -1.55 -1.78 -15.44
CA THR A 107 -0.77 -1.70 -16.70
C THR A 107 -1.12 -0.43 -17.50
N ALA A 108 -0.47 -0.22 -18.67
CA ALA A 108 -0.87 0.76 -19.67
C ALA A 108 -2.19 0.42 -20.40
N ASP A 109 -2.83 -0.70 -20.04
CA ASP A 109 -4.12 -1.09 -20.59
C ASP A 109 -5.21 -0.21 -19.95
N PRO A 110 -5.98 0.56 -20.75
CA PRO A 110 -7.04 1.41 -20.23
C PRO A 110 -8.15 0.63 -19.50
N GLU A 111 -8.30 -0.68 -19.73
CA GLU A 111 -9.26 -1.53 -19.01
C GLU A 111 -8.70 -2.09 -17.69
N SER A 112 -7.42 -1.88 -17.40
CA SER A 112 -6.83 -2.35 -16.14
C SER A 112 -7.23 -1.46 -14.97
N GLY A 113 -7.85 -2.07 -13.96
CA GLY A 113 -8.26 -1.40 -12.72
C GLY A 113 -7.08 -0.91 -11.88
N MET A 114 -7.40 -0.12 -10.85
CA MET A 114 -6.44 0.33 -9.85
C MET A 114 -5.98 -0.85 -8.99
N HIS A 115 -4.71 -0.84 -8.56
CA HIS A 115 -4.12 -1.91 -7.77
C HIS A 115 -3.25 -1.34 -6.65
N TRP A 116 -3.36 -1.92 -5.46
CA TRP A 116 -2.56 -1.56 -4.30
C TRP A 116 -1.38 -2.52 -4.14
N VAL A 117 -0.20 -1.96 -3.96
CA VAL A 117 1.02 -2.68 -3.59
C VAL A 117 1.59 -2.13 -2.29
N LEU A 118 2.24 -2.99 -1.50
CA LEU A 118 2.93 -2.57 -0.29
C LEU A 118 4.42 -2.42 -0.56
N VAL A 119 4.98 -1.31 -0.11
CA VAL A 119 6.41 -1.04 -0.10
C VAL A 119 6.88 -0.87 1.34
N ALA A 120 7.81 -1.71 1.76
CA ALA A 120 8.39 -1.66 3.10
C ALA A 120 9.73 -2.41 3.13
N ASP A 121 10.67 -2.01 4.00
CA ASP A 121 11.99 -2.66 4.17
C ASP A 121 12.75 -2.88 2.85
N CYS A 122 12.70 -1.92 1.93
CA CYS A 122 13.27 -2.02 0.58
C CYS A 122 12.72 -3.21 -0.22
N LYS A 123 11.49 -3.63 0.06
CA LYS A 123 10.77 -4.66 -0.67
C LYS A 123 9.48 -4.13 -1.24
N LEU A 124 9.12 -4.64 -2.40
CA LEU A 124 7.81 -4.50 -3.00
C LEU A 124 7.04 -5.80 -2.83
N MET A 125 5.81 -5.70 -2.35
CA MET A 125 4.91 -6.83 -2.14
C MET A 125 3.66 -6.58 -2.96
N ASP A 126 3.41 -7.45 -3.94
CA ASP A 126 2.23 -7.43 -4.77
C ASP A 126 1.21 -8.45 -4.25
N PRO A 127 0.11 -8.00 -3.61
CA PRO A 127 -0.89 -8.89 -3.03
C PRO A 127 -1.53 -9.85 -4.03
N LEU A 128 -1.56 -9.52 -5.32
CA LEU A 128 -2.15 -10.38 -6.34
C LEU A 128 -1.20 -11.52 -6.72
N LYS A 129 0.07 -11.18 -6.93
CA LYS A 129 1.09 -12.14 -7.39
C LYS A 129 1.59 -13.04 -6.27
N GLY A 130 1.45 -12.63 -5.01
CA GLY A 130 2.08 -13.35 -3.89
C GLY A 130 3.62 -13.30 -3.98
N GLN A 131 4.16 -12.34 -4.74
CA GLN A 131 5.59 -12.14 -4.94
C GLN A 131 6.10 -10.98 -4.09
N THR A 132 7.28 -11.18 -3.51
CA THR A 132 8.07 -10.15 -2.86
C THR A 132 9.34 -9.96 -3.67
N GLU A 133 9.61 -8.73 -4.07
CA GLU A 133 10.77 -8.37 -4.89
C GLU A 133 11.61 -7.32 -4.15
N ASP A 134 12.92 -7.33 -4.38
CA ASP A 134 13.77 -6.24 -3.91
C ASP A 134 13.36 -4.95 -4.62
N LEU A 135 13.05 -3.92 -3.84
CA LEU A 135 12.69 -2.61 -4.37
C LEU A 135 13.95 -1.90 -4.85
N LEU A 136 14.21 -1.99 -6.14
CA LEU A 136 15.20 -1.16 -6.79
C LEU A 136 14.65 0.26 -6.98
N ASP A 137 15.49 1.27 -6.78
CA ASP A 137 15.16 2.70 -6.95
C ASP A 137 14.49 2.97 -8.31
N ALA A 138 14.98 2.33 -9.38
CA ALA A 138 14.44 2.41 -10.72
C ALA A 138 13.02 1.83 -10.85
N VAL A 139 12.73 0.73 -10.14
CA VAL A 139 11.41 0.08 -10.16
C VAL A 139 10.37 0.98 -9.50
N LEU A 140 10.70 1.57 -8.34
CA LEU A 140 9.80 2.51 -7.67
C LEU A 140 9.49 3.73 -8.56
N ARG A 141 10.52 4.33 -9.17
CA ARG A 141 10.35 5.44 -10.11
C ARG A 141 9.48 5.06 -11.30
N GLU A 142 9.72 3.89 -11.90
CA GLU A 142 8.97 3.40 -13.05
C GLU A 142 7.49 3.15 -12.72
N MET A 143 7.19 2.58 -11.55
CA MET A 143 5.81 2.36 -11.10
C MET A 143 5.04 3.65 -10.91
N ILE A 144 5.67 4.62 -10.25
CA ILE A 144 5.07 5.94 -10.02
C ILE A 144 4.89 6.67 -11.36
N ALA A 145 5.89 6.65 -12.23
CA ALA A 145 5.84 7.32 -13.54
C ALA A 145 4.82 6.72 -14.51
N ARG A 146 4.51 5.42 -14.41
CA ARG A 146 3.53 4.75 -15.28
C ARG A 146 2.08 4.99 -14.87
N SER A 147 1.87 5.58 -13.70
CA SER A 147 0.55 5.85 -13.16
C SER A 147 0.04 7.19 -13.67
N ASN A 148 -0.19 7.27 -14.99
CA ASN A 148 -0.64 8.49 -15.68
C ASN A 148 -1.98 9.02 -15.17
N ASP A 149 -2.79 8.15 -14.53
CA ASP A 149 -4.12 8.47 -14.01
C ASP A 149 -4.12 8.76 -12.50
N GLY A 150 -2.95 8.65 -11.83
CA GLY A 150 -2.81 8.97 -10.41
C GLY A 150 -2.03 7.95 -9.59
N VAL A 151 -1.27 8.45 -8.61
CA VAL A 151 -0.64 7.65 -7.55
C VAL A 151 -1.12 8.16 -6.22
N PHE A 152 -1.59 7.26 -5.37
CA PHE A 152 -1.87 7.59 -3.99
C PHE A 152 -0.92 6.84 -3.07
N VAL A 153 -0.39 7.58 -2.11
CA VAL A 153 0.59 7.11 -1.14
C VAL A 153 -0.03 7.17 0.23
N VAL A 154 -0.08 6.00 0.85
CA VAL A 154 -0.70 5.81 2.15
C VAL A 154 0.33 5.23 3.08
N THR A 155 0.56 5.91 4.20
CA THR A 155 1.34 5.36 5.29
C THR A 155 0.45 4.50 6.17
N ILE A 156 0.91 3.28 6.49
CA ILE A 156 0.26 2.33 7.38
C ILE A 156 1.15 2.14 8.59
N GLN A 157 0.67 2.53 9.77
CA GLN A 157 1.39 2.38 11.04
C GLN A 157 0.67 1.36 11.90
N GLY A 158 1.35 0.26 12.26
CA GLY A 158 0.84 -0.81 13.12
C GLY A 158 1.63 -0.98 14.40
#